data_AF-A0A4Y7QGQ9-F1
#
_entry.id   AF-A0A4Y7QGQ9-F1
#
_cell.length_a   1.000
_cell.length_b   1.000
_cell.length_c   1.000
_cell.angle_alpha   90.00
_cell.angle_beta   90.00
_cell.angle_gamma   90.00
#
_symmetry.space_group_name_H-M   'P 1'
#
loop_
_entity.id
_entity.type
_entity.pdbx_description
1 polymer ?
#
loop_
_entity_poly.entity_id
_entity_poly.type
_entity_poly.pdbx_seq_one_letter_code
_entity_poly.pdbx_strand_id
1 'polypeptide(L)'
;HDFPIRPTPDTLSFYITYMADFIQPNSIANYLSGICSNLEEFFPDVKTVRQSPLVRRTLAGAQRLRGSGVTRKQAFAAEDLMVVINAYGNSVIHDDILFLAQFLTAFTALLRLGEICFPDNLALQDYRKCMPRARVEEYTDHFVLFLPGHKADRFFEGNKIVIPRTSSPTDAYARITTYLQSRDKLFPYCPELWLRSDGTVPTRAWFISRIRMHFPPQYSGHSLRAGGATALVLAGVPDDRIR
;
A
#
# COMPACT_ATOMS: atom_id res chain seq x y z
N HIS A 1 29.14 0.89 -27.24
CA HIS A 1 29.44 -0.35 -26.47
C HIS A 1 29.23 -1.62 -27.28
N ASP A 2 28.73 -1.59 -28.53
CA ASP A 2 28.62 -2.74 -29.46
C ASP A 2 28.13 -4.07 -28.86
N PHE A 3 27.28 -3.99 -27.84
CA PHE A 3 26.69 -5.18 -27.25
C PHE A 3 25.67 -5.79 -28.21
N PRO A 4 25.55 -7.13 -28.24
CA PRO A 4 24.52 -7.79 -29.02
C PRO A 4 23.13 -7.36 -28.54
N ILE A 5 22.22 -7.17 -29.50
CA ILE A 5 20.81 -6.81 -29.21
C ILE A 5 20.11 -7.95 -28.44
N ARG A 6 20.48 -9.20 -28.76
CA ARG A 6 19.98 -10.39 -28.04
C ARG A 6 20.59 -10.42 -26.62
N PRO A 7 19.76 -10.55 -25.57
CA PRO A 7 20.26 -10.74 -24.22
C PRO A 7 21.10 -12.01 -24.11
N THR A 8 22.32 -11.85 -23.58
CA THR A 8 23.24 -12.95 -23.23
C THR A 8 23.52 -12.96 -21.72
N PRO A 9 24.06 -14.07 -21.17
CA PRO A 9 24.47 -14.09 -19.77
C PRO A 9 25.39 -12.93 -19.39
N ASP A 10 26.34 -12.58 -20.27
CA ASP A 10 27.27 -11.48 -20.06
C ASP A 10 26.57 -10.12 -20.00
N THR A 11 25.69 -9.82 -20.97
CA THR A 11 24.96 -8.53 -20.99
C THR A 11 24.10 -8.34 -19.74
N LEU A 12 23.40 -9.38 -19.27
CA LEU A 12 22.62 -9.32 -18.03
C LEU A 12 23.53 -9.18 -16.79
N SER A 13 24.69 -9.86 -16.76
CA SER A 13 25.67 -9.72 -15.68
C SER A 13 26.35 -8.34 -15.65
N PHE A 14 26.62 -7.73 -16.81
CA PHE A 14 27.09 -6.35 -16.88
C PHE A 14 26.04 -5.37 -16.38
N TYR A 15 24.78 -5.56 -16.76
CA TYR A 15 23.67 -4.79 -16.20
C TYR A 15 23.61 -4.90 -14.68
N ILE A 16 23.71 -6.12 -14.12
CA ILE A 16 23.71 -6.32 -12.66
C ILE A 16 24.87 -5.57 -12.00
N THR A 17 26.09 -5.75 -12.52
CA THR A 17 27.29 -5.14 -11.97
C THR A 17 27.19 -3.62 -12.00
N TYR A 18 26.78 -3.05 -13.14
CA TYR A 18 26.57 -1.61 -13.29
C TYR A 18 25.48 -1.10 -12.32
N MET A 19 24.32 -1.75 -12.28
CA MET A 19 23.20 -1.30 -11.43
C MET A 19 23.49 -1.46 -9.93
N ALA A 20 24.39 -2.36 -9.53
CA ALA A 20 24.80 -2.51 -8.14
C ALA A 20 25.47 -1.26 -7.57
N ASP A 21 25.98 -0.36 -8.41
CA ASP A 21 26.45 0.96 -7.99
C ASP A 21 25.35 1.95 -7.64
N PHE A 22 24.14 1.75 -8.18
CA PHE A 22 23.07 2.75 -8.12
C PHE A 22 21.86 2.32 -7.29
N ILE A 23 21.57 1.02 -7.22
CA ILE A 23 20.37 0.50 -6.56
C ILE A 23 20.65 -0.79 -5.75
N GLN A 24 19.71 -1.09 -4.85
CA GLN A 24 19.78 -2.29 -4.02
C GLN A 24 19.73 -3.57 -4.86
N PRO A 25 20.55 -4.59 -4.55
CA PRO A 25 20.58 -5.85 -5.30
C PRO A 25 19.22 -6.56 -5.44
N ASN A 26 18.35 -6.43 -4.45
CA ASN A 26 16.98 -6.96 -4.53
C ASN A 26 16.12 -6.26 -5.60
N SER A 27 16.31 -4.94 -5.77
CA SER A 27 15.66 -4.19 -6.85
C SER A 27 16.19 -4.60 -8.21
N ILE A 28 17.50 -4.86 -8.35
CA ILE A 28 18.11 -5.37 -9.59
C ILE A 28 17.46 -6.69 -9.98
N ALA A 29 17.31 -7.63 -9.04
CA ALA A 29 16.69 -8.92 -9.31
C ALA A 29 15.24 -8.78 -9.82
N ASN A 30 14.47 -7.84 -9.25
CA ASN A 30 13.10 -7.54 -9.68
C ASN A 30 13.07 -6.89 -11.08
N TYR A 31 13.93 -5.90 -11.33
CA TYR A 31 14.04 -5.26 -12.64
C TYR A 31 14.46 -6.25 -13.71
N LEU A 32 15.42 -7.12 -13.41
CA LEU A 32 15.86 -8.16 -14.32
C LEU A 32 14.72 -9.12 -14.68
N SER A 33 13.89 -9.51 -13.71
CA SER A 33 12.67 -10.29 -13.98
C SER A 33 11.70 -9.52 -14.89
N GLY A 34 11.49 -8.22 -14.65
CA GLY A 34 10.63 -7.37 -15.47
C GLY A 34 11.16 -7.20 -16.90
N ILE A 35 12.46 -6.92 -17.06
CA ILE A 35 13.14 -6.85 -18.36
C ILE A 35 12.95 -8.16 -19.11
N CYS A 36 13.26 -9.29 -18.47
CA CYS A 36 13.11 -10.60 -19.12
C CYS A 36 11.66 -10.92 -19.48
N SER A 37 10.69 -10.50 -18.67
CA SER A 37 9.27 -10.69 -18.98
C SER A 37 8.81 -9.88 -20.18
N ASN A 38 9.33 -8.65 -20.36
CA ASN A 38 8.99 -7.81 -21.52
C ASN A 38 9.72 -8.28 -22.79
N LEU A 39 10.94 -8.83 -22.64
CA LEU A 39 11.75 -9.29 -23.76
C LEU A 39 11.39 -10.70 -24.24
N GLU A 40 10.62 -11.47 -23.47
CA GLU A 40 10.29 -12.87 -23.79
C GLU A 40 9.59 -13.04 -25.13
N GLU A 41 8.76 -12.08 -25.54
CA GLU A 41 8.08 -12.10 -26.84
C GLU A 41 9.07 -12.06 -28.02
N PHE A 42 10.18 -11.33 -27.87
CA PHE A 42 11.21 -11.16 -28.91
C PHE A 42 12.36 -12.15 -28.78
N PHE A 43 12.65 -12.59 -27.55
CA PHE A 43 13.75 -13.47 -27.18
C PHE A 43 13.25 -14.58 -26.24
N PRO A 44 12.67 -15.66 -26.77
CA PRO A 44 12.05 -16.72 -25.95
C PRO A 44 13.00 -17.39 -24.95
N ASP A 45 14.31 -17.37 -25.24
CA ASP A 45 15.38 -17.92 -24.40
C ASP A 45 15.81 -16.99 -23.26
N VAL A 46 15.31 -15.75 -23.18
CA VAL A 46 15.77 -14.73 -22.20
C VAL A 46 15.59 -15.18 -20.75
N LYS A 47 14.54 -15.96 -20.45
CA LYS A 47 14.34 -16.53 -19.10
C LYS A 47 15.42 -17.57 -18.77
N THR A 48 15.82 -18.38 -19.72
CA THR A 48 16.92 -19.34 -19.58
C THR A 48 18.24 -18.61 -19.39
N VAL A 49 18.48 -17.56 -20.18
CA VAL A 49 19.66 -16.68 -20.06
C VAL A 49 19.73 -16.04 -18.66
N ARG A 50 18.61 -15.52 -18.15
CA ARG A 50 18.50 -14.98 -16.77
C ARG A 50 18.83 -16.03 -15.70
N GLN A 51 18.47 -17.29 -15.94
CA GLN A 51 18.73 -18.39 -15.01
C GLN A 51 20.14 -18.98 -15.15
N SER A 52 20.95 -18.50 -16.09
CA SER A 52 22.31 -18.99 -16.28
C SER A 52 23.17 -18.88 -15.00
N PRO A 53 24.13 -19.79 -14.81
CA PRO A 53 25.01 -19.77 -13.64
C PRO A 53 25.74 -18.43 -13.46
N LEU A 54 26.14 -17.79 -14.56
CA LEU A 54 26.83 -16.50 -14.54
C LEU A 54 25.94 -15.42 -13.90
N VAL A 55 24.73 -15.22 -14.43
CA VAL A 55 23.79 -14.20 -13.94
C VAL A 55 23.41 -14.43 -12.47
N ARG A 56 23.15 -15.69 -12.08
CA ARG A 56 22.82 -16.05 -10.69
C ARG A 56 23.99 -15.76 -9.74
N ARG A 57 25.22 -16.09 -10.15
CA ARG A 57 26.42 -15.81 -9.34
C ARG A 57 26.71 -14.32 -9.26
N THR A 58 26.52 -13.57 -10.34
CA THR A 58 26.69 -12.11 -10.33
C THR A 58 25.68 -11.43 -9.39
N LEU A 59 24.40 -11.84 -9.42
CA LEU A 59 23.39 -11.38 -8.45
C LEU A 59 23.77 -11.71 -7.01
N ALA A 60 24.21 -12.94 -6.75
CA ALA A 60 24.66 -13.36 -5.43
C ALA A 60 25.89 -12.56 -4.96
N GLY A 61 26.82 -12.27 -5.86
CA GLY A 61 27.98 -11.39 -5.61
C GLY A 61 27.55 -9.98 -5.25
N ALA A 62 26.65 -9.38 -6.04
CA ALA A 62 26.09 -8.05 -5.75
C ALA A 62 25.37 -8.01 -4.39
N GLN A 63 24.59 -9.05 -4.07
CA GLN A 63 23.93 -9.19 -2.76
C GLN A 63 24.93 -9.29 -1.61
N ARG A 64 26.03 -10.03 -1.76
CA ARG A 64 27.07 -10.13 -0.71
C ARG A 64 27.84 -8.83 -0.51
N LEU A 65 28.15 -8.13 -1.59
CA LEU A 65 28.95 -6.90 -1.53
C LEU A 65 28.14 -5.69 -1.08
N ARG A 66 26.87 -5.60 -1.49
CA ARG A 66 26.06 -4.38 -1.35
C ARG A 66 24.64 -4.62 -0.83
N GLY A 67 24.31 -5.85 -0.47
CA GLY A 67 23.02 -6.14 0.15
C GLY A 67 22.95 -5.48 1.52
N SER A 68 21.94 -4.65 1.73
CA SER A 68 21.55 -4.21 3.06
C SER A 68 20.51 -5.15 3.66
N GLY A 69 20.51 -5.30 4.98
CA GLY A 69 19.42 -5.97 5.69
C GLY A 69 18.06 -5.35 5.34
N VAL A 70 17.00 -6.16 5.32
CA VAL A 70 15.64 -5.68 5.06
C VAL A 70 15.17 -4.89 6.29
N THR A 71 15.15 -3.56 6.20
CA THR A 71 14.54 -2.73 7.24
C THR A 71 13.02 -2.85 7.15
N ARG A 72 12.43 -3.66 8.03
CA ARG A 72 10.98 -3.75 8.15
C ARG A 72 10.45 -2.52 8.89
N LYS A 73 9.33 -1.98 8.40
CA LYS A 73 8.62 -0.89 9.08
C LYS A 73 8.01 -1.44 10.37
N GLN A 74 8.04 -0.64 11.43
CA GLN A 74 7.47 -1.01 12.72
C GLN A 74 5.95 -1.10 12.61
N ALA A 75 5.34 -2.11 13.22
CA ALA A 75 3.89 -2.29 13.24
C ALA A 75 3.26 -1.30 14.24
N PHE A 76 2.08 -0.77 13.93
CA PHE A 76 1.33 0.04 14.89
C PHE A 76 0.74 -0.85 15.98
N ALA A 77 0.91 -0.44 17.24
CA ALA A 77 0.25 -1.04 18.40
C ALA A 77 -1.02 -0.26 18.79
N ALA A 78 -1.82 -0.79 19.72
CA ALA A 78 -3.04 -0.12 20.18
C ALA A 78 -2.74 1.25 20.80
N GLU A 79 -1.63 1.36 21.53
CA GLU A 79 -1.17 2.60 22.16
C GLU A 79 -0.80 3.65 21.12
N ASP A 80 -0.21 3.23 19.99
CA ASP A 80 0.09 4.13 18.88
C ASP A 80 -1.20 4.70 18.26
N LEU A 81 -2.25 3.86 18.11
CA LEU A 81 -3.54 4.35 17.61
C LEU A 81 -4.13 5.42 18.54
N MET A 82 -3.98 5.25 19.85
CA MET A 82 -4.45 6.22 20.84
C MET A 82 -3.76 7.58 20.72
N VAL A 83 -2.48 7.64 20.31
CA VAL A 83 -1.80 8.92 20.03
C VAL A 83 -2.55 9.70 18.95
N VAL A 84 -2.91 9.03 17.85
CA VAL A 84 -3.64 9.65 16.74
C VAL A 84 -5.07 10.02 17.13
N ILE A 85 -5.75 9.15 17.89
CA ILE A 85 -7.11 9.41 18.37
C ILE A 85 -7.14 10.60 19.34
N ASN A 86 -6.15 10.72 20.23
CA ASN A 86 -6.08 11.86 21.14
C ASN A 86 -5.80 13.17 20.40
N ALA A 87 -5.03 13.12 19.31
CA ALA A 87 -4.72 14.30 18.50
C ALA A 87 -5.91 14.78 17.65
N TYR A 88 -6.67 13.86 17.05
CA TYR A 88 -7.69 14.21 16.04
C TYR A 88 -9.14 13.86 16.43
N GLY A 89 -9.35 13.11 17.52
CA GLY A 89 -10.63 12.51 17.87
C GLY A 89 -11.77 13.49 18.15
N ASN A 90 -11.43 14.73 18.50
CA ASN A 90 -12.38 15.83 18.71
C ASN A 90 -12.24 16.93 17.66
N SER A 91 -11.44 16.72 16.60
CA SER A 91 -11.26 17.72 15.56
C SER A 91 -12.53 17.89 14.74
N VAL A 92 -12.86 19.14 14.42
CA VAL A 92 -13.96 19.51 13.52
C VAL A 92 -13.46 19.83 12.11
N ILE A 93 -12.13 19.79 11.90
CA ILE A 93 -11.51 20.07 10.61
C ILE A 93 -11.69 18.86 9.71
N HIS A 94 -12.27 19.06 8.52
CA HIS A 94 -12.60 17.96 7.61
C HIS A 94 -11.40 17.06 7.27
N ASP A 95 -10.24 17.64 6.95
CA ASP A 95 -9.03 16.87 6.62
C ASP A 95 -8.49 16.04 7.81
N ASP A 96 -8.73 16.48 9.05
CA ASP A 96 -8.36 15.73 10.25
C ASP A 96 -9.30 14.55 10.47
N ILE A 97 -10.61 14.78 10.30
CA ILE A 97 -11.65 13.76 10.35
C ILE A 97 -11.38 12.69 9.27
N LEU A 98 -11.07 13.13 8.04
CA LEU A 98 -10.65 12.27 6.93
C LEU A 98 -9.45 11.42 7.32
N PHE A 99 -8.38 12.05 7.81
CA PHE A 99 -7.15 11.35 8.15
C PHE A 99 -7.41 10.28 9.22
N LEU A 100 -8.12 10.63 10.29
CA LEU A 100 -8.42 9.70 11.38
C LEU A 100 -9.29 8.53 10.90
N ALA A 101 -10.32 8.80 10.09
CA ALA A 101 -11.17 7.76 9.51
C ALA A 101 -10.36 6.82 8.60
N GLN A 102 -9.53 7.36 7.71
CA GLN A 102 -8.66 6.56 6.85
C GLN A 102 -7.65 5.73 7.64
N PHE A 103 -7.04 6.31 8.68
CA PHE A 103 -6.02 5.67 9.50
C PHE A 103 -6.58 4.46 10.24
N LEU A 104 -7.71 4.61 10.93
CA LEU A 104 -8.34 3.49 11.64
C LEU A 104 -8.93 2.47 10.66
N THR A 105 -9.53 2.91 9.55
CA THR A 105 -10.04 1.98 8.52
C THR A 105 -8.93 1.11 7.96
N ALA A 106 -7.78 1.71 7.61
CA ALA A 106 -6.66 0.95 7.07
C ALA A 106 -6.03 -0.02 8.08
N PHE A 107 -6.04 0.34 9.37
CA PHE A 107 -5.63 -0.57 10.44
C PHE A 107 -6.61 -1.74 10.57
N THR A 108 -7.90 -1.46 10.76
CA THR A 108 -8.95 -2.46 11.03
C THR A 108 -9.16 -3.41 9.86
N ALA A 109 -9.13 -2.89 8.62
CA ALA A 109 -9.34 -3.70 7.41
C ALA A 109 -8.06 -4.16 6.71
N LEU A 110 -6.90 -3.97 7.34
CA LEU A 110 -5.60 -4.40 6.79
C LEU A 110 -5.30 -3.79 5.41
N LEU A 111 -5.81 -2.59 5.14
CA LEU A 111 -5.70 -1.98 3.82
C LEU A 111 -4.28 -1.50 3.54
N ARG A 112 -3.88 -1.65 2.28
CA ARG A 112 -2.68 -0.99 1.78
C ARG A 112 -3.00 0.47 1.57
N LEU A 113 -1.98 1.31 1.76
CA LEU A 113 -2.15 2.74 1.55
C LEU A 113 -2.59 3.11 0.12
N GLY A 114 -2.20 2.32 -0.88
CA GLY A 114 -2.67 2.52 -2.26
C GLY A 114 -4.13 2.13 -2.53
N GLU A 115 -4.84 1.56 -1.55
CA GLU A 115 -6.26 1.24 -1.63
C GLU A 115 -7.15 2.38 -1.08
N ILE A 116 -6.56 3.32 -0.32
CA ILE A 116 -7.26 4.48 0.28
C ILE A 116 -6.72 5.83 -0.17
N CYS A 117 -5.53 5.87 -0.78
CA CYS A 117 -4.88 7.10 -1.25
C CYS A 117 -4.43 6.97 -2.71
N PHE A 118 -4.37 8.11 -3.39
CA PHE A 118 -3.74 8.18 -4.71
C PHE A 118 -2.21 8.09 -4.66
N PRO A 119 -1.58 7.55 -5.71
CA PRO A 119 -0.14 7.70 -5.90
C PRO A 119 0.21 9.18 -6.08
N ASP A 120 1.41 9.56 -5.62
CA ASP A 120 1.91 10.93 -5.75
C ASP A 120 2.19 11.32 -7.20
N ASN A 121 2.51 10.33 -8.05
CA ASN A 121 2.68 10.53 -9.49
C ASN A 121 1.31 10.59 -10.17
N LEU A 122 0.97 11.77 -10.70
CA LEU A 122 -0.28 12.05 -11.41
C LEU A 122 -0.55 11.08 -12.57
N ALA A 123 0.49 10.67 -13.31
CA ALA A 123 0.35 9.75 -14.44
C ALA A 123 -0.11 8.33 -14.03
N LEU A 124 0.01 8.00 -12.74
CA LEU A 124 -0.42 6.71 -12.18
C LEU A 124 -1.79 6.79 -11.48
N GLN A 125 -2.39 7.98 -11.39
CA GLN A 125 -3.69 8.17 -10.76
C GLN A 125 -4.80 7.67 -11.68
N ASP A 126 -5.72 6.90 -11.10
CA ASP A 126 -6.81 6.27 -11.83
C ASP A 126 -8.05 6.24 -10.92
N TYR A 127 -9.03 7.08 -11.22
CA TYR A 127 -10.27 7.19 -10.46
C TYR A 127 -11.08 5.90 -10.41
N ARG A 128 -10.88 4.99 -11.38
CA ARG A 128 -11.52 3.66 -11.36
C ARG A 128 -11.05 2.80 -10.19
N LYS A 129 -9.92 3.15 -9.57
CA LYS A 129 -9.35 2.46 -8.40
C LYS A 129 -9.79 3.09 -7.08
N CYS A 130 -10.50 4.22 -7.10
CA CYS A 130 -11.04 4.86 -5.91
C CYS A 130 -12.27 4.10 -5.39
N MET A 131 -12.34 3.88 -4.08
CA MET A 131 -13.57 3.39 -3.45
C MET A 131 -14.73 4.36 -3.77
N PRO A 132 -15.84 3.88 -4.33
CA PRO A 132 -16.97 4.73 -4.66
C PRO A 132 -17.88 4.93 -3.45
N ARG A 133 -18.21 6.19 -3.13
CA ARG A 133 -19.14 6.56 -2.04
C ARG A 133 -20.50 5.86 -2.17
N ALA A 134 -20.99 5.72 -3.41
CA ALA A 134 -22.29 5.11 -3.71
C ALA A 134 -22.36 3.60 -3.39
N ARG A 135 -21.23 2.93 -3.17
CA ARG A 135 -21.18 1.51 -2.76
C ARG A 135 -20.77 1.31 -1.30
N VAL A 136 -20.78 2.38 -0.51
CA VAL A 136 -20.69 2.25 0.95
C VAL A 136 -22.06 1.85 1.47
N GLU A 137 -22.12 0.66 2.06
CA GLU A 137 -23.32 0.15 2.72
C GLU A 137 -23.15 0.35 4.24
N GLU A 138 -24.09 1.04 4.88
CA GLU A 138 -24.10 1.29 6.32
C GLU A 138 -25.13 0.38 6.99
N TYR A 139 -24.69 -0.40 7.98
CA TYR A 139 -25.52 -1.23 8.83
C TYR A 139 -25.32 -0.81 10.29
N THR A 140 -26.20 -1.23 11.19
CA THR A 140 -26.17 -0.81 12.61
C THR A 140 -24.90 -1.24 13.36
N ASP A 141 -24.28 -2.33 12.91
CA ASP A 141 -23.17 -3.02 13.54
C ASP A 141 -21.91 -3.10 12.64
N HIS A 142 -21.97 -2.66 11.39
CA HIS A 142 -20.82 -2.64 10.49
C HIS A 142 -21.01 -1.73 9.27
N PHE A 143 -19.89 -1.38 8.64
CA PHE A 143 -19.88 -0.86 7.27
C PHE A 143 -19.41 -1.92 6.28
N VAL A 144 -19.88 -1.84 5.05
CA VAL A 144 -19.30 -2.54 3.91
C VAL A 144 -18.73 -1.52 2.93
N LEU A 145 -17.42 -1.62 2.65
CA LEU A 145 -16.72 -0.80 1.68
C LEU A 145 -16.36 -1.62 0.44
N PHE A 146 -16.60 -1.07 -0.74
CA PHE A 146 -16.23 -1.73 -2.00
C PHE A 146 -14.86 -1.25 -2.50
N LEU A 147 -13.93 -2.19 -2.69
CA LEU A 147 -12.65 -2.00 -3.37
C LEU A 147 -12.79 -2.37 -4.86
N PRO A 148 -12.64 -1.42 -5.81
CA PRO A 148 -12.81 -1.71 -7.23
C PRO A 148 -11.75 -2.61 -7.87
N GLY A 149 -10.56 -2.72 -7.25
CA GLY A 149 -9.51 -3.59 -7.76
C GLY A 149 -8.23 -3.47 -6.94
N HIS A 150 -7.63 -4.61 -6.61
CA HIS A 150 -6.34 -4.67 -5.93
C HIS A 150 -5.38 -5.57 -6.73
N LYS A 151 -4.09 -5.56 -6.40
CA LYS A 151 -3.05 -6.26 -7.19
C LYS A 151 -3.27 -7.78 -7.39
N ALA A 152 -4.14 -8.42 -6.61
CA ALA A 152 -4.48 -9.83 -6.75
C ALA A 152 -5.89 -10.10 -7.31
N ASP A 153 -6.61 -9.05 -7.70
CA ASP A 153 -7.89 -9.16 -8.39
C ASP A 153 -7.67 -9.34 -9.90
N ARG A 154 -7.57 -10.60 -10.32
CA ARG A 154 -7.34 -10.97 -11.73
C ARG A 154 -8.53 -10.69 -12.63
N PHE A 155 -9.75 -10.62 -12.07
CA PHE A 155 -11.00 -10.53 -12.82
C PHE A 155 -11.69 -9.16 -12.69
N PHE A 156 -11.12 -8.24 -11.90
CA PHE A 156 -11.67 -6.90 -11.66
C PHE A 156 -13.09 -6.92 -11.07
N GLU A 157 -13.41 -7.98 -10.30
CA GLU A 157 -14.71 -8.10 -9.62
C GLU A 157 -14.79 -7.16 -8.42
N GLY A 158 -13.64 -6.70 -7.93
CA GLY A 158 -13.50 -5.95 -6.70
C GLY A 158 -13.62 -6.83 -5.47
N ASN A 159 -13.52 -6.21 -4.29
CA ASN A 159 -13.67 -6.90 -3.01
C ASN A 159 -14.54 -6.09 -2.06
N LYS A 160 -15.33 -6.76 -1.22
CA LYS A 160 -16.08 -6.13 -0.14
C LYS A 160 -15.28 -6.25 1.15
N ILE A 161 -15.00 -5.12 1.78
CA ILE A 161 -14.37 -5.04 3.09
C ILE A 161 -15.47 -4.79 4.12
N VAL A 162 -15.49 -5.58 5.18
CA VAL A 162 -16.37 -5.34 6.33
C VAL A 162 -15.60 -4.62 7.43
N ILE A 163 -16.13 -3.49 7.90
CA ILE A 163 -15.63 -2.75 9.06
C ILE A 163 -16.61 -2.96 10.21
N PRO A 164 -16.33 -3.87 11.16
CA PRO A 164 -17.24 -4.09 12.27
C PRO A 164 -17.23 -2.90 13.22
N ARG A 165 -18.38 -2.64 13.83
CA ARG A 165 -18.52 -1.75 14.97
C ARG A 165 -17.99 -2.45 16.21
N THR A 166 -17.13 -1.76 16.94
CA THR A 166 -16.53 -2.27 18.17
C THR A 166 -16.79 -1.31 19.32
N SER A 167 -16.71 -1.81 20.56
CA SER A 167 -16.72 -0.97 21.76
C SER A 167 -15.32 -0.39 22.08
N SER A 168 -14.34 -0.59 21.20
CA SER A 168 -12.96 -0.14 21.38
C SER A 168 -12.87 1.39 21.18
N PRO A 169 -12.02 2.11 21.92
CA PRO A 169 -11.70 3.50 21.59
C PRO A 169 -11.06 3.64 20.19
N THR A 170 -10.50 2.56 19.64
CA THR A 170 -9.93 2.49 18.29
C THR A 170 -10.94 2.11 17.21
N ASP A 171 -12.24 2.18 17.51
CA ASP A 171 -13.33 1.83 16.61
C ASP A 171 -13.31 2.69 15.33
N ALA A 172 -13.13 2.02 14.19
CA ALA A 172 -13.16 2.67 12.88
C ALA A 172 -14.58 3.06 12.47
N TYR A 173 -15.59 2.31 12.92
CA TYR A 173 -17.00 2.55 12.54
C TYR A 173 -17.43 3.97 12.90
N ALA A 174 -17.27 4.38 14.17
CA ALA A 174 -17.65 5.72 14.61
C ALA A 174 -16.94 6.82 13.81
N ARG A 175 -15.66 6.63 13.47
CA ARG A 175 -14.87 7.62 12.71
C ARG A 175 -15.28 7.70 11.25
N ILE A 176 -15.65 6.57 10.63
CA ILE A 176 -16.23 6.56 9.28
C ILE A 176 -17.56 7.31 9.28
N THR A 177 -18.45 7.06 10.25
CA THR A 177 -19.73 7.78 10.36
C THR A 177 -19.53 9.30 10.44
N THR A 178 -18.63 9.77 11.32
CA THR A 178 -18.31 11.21 11.42
C THR A 178 -17.75 11.76 10.11
N TYR A 179 -16.88 10.99 9.44
CA TYR A 179 -16.32 11.37 8.16
C TYR A 179 -17.39 11.48 7.06
N LEU A 180 -18.27 10.49 6.91
CA LEU A 180 -19.33 10.49 5.90
C LEU A 180 -20.27 11.69 6.08
N GLN A 181 -20.63 12.03 7.32
CA GLN A 181 -21.43 13.24 7.60
C GLN A 181 -20.73 14.52 7.14
N SER A 182 -19.43 14.65 7.42
CA SER A 182 -18.63 15.82 7.01
C SER A 182 -18.46 15.87 5.48
N ARG A 183 -18.13 14.72 4.87
CA ARG A 183 -17.91 14.54 3.43
C ARG A 183 -19.18 14.81 2.63
N ASP A 184 -20.30 14.21 2.99
CA ASP A 184 -21.55 14.31 2.21
C ASP A 184 -22.14 15.74 2.30
N LYS A 185 -21.85 16.47 3.38
CA LYS A 185 -22.16 17.90 3.48
C LYS A 185 -21.35 18.76 2.50
N LEU A 186 -20.05 18.47 2.34
CA LEU A 186 -19.16 19.25 1.46
C LEU A 186 -19.25 18.82 -0.01
N PHE A 187 -19.43 17.52 -0.26
CA PHE A 187 -19.30 16.89 -1.57
C PHE A 187 -20.46 15.92 -1.87
N PRO A 188 -21.72 16.40 -1.90
CA PRO A 188 -22.90 15.54 -2.07
C PRO A 188 -22.93 14.81 -3.42
N TYR A 189 -22.24 15.33 -4.44
CA TYR A 189 -22.28 14.79 -5.81
C TYR A 189 -20.95 14.20 -6.29
N CYS A 190 -19.90 14.24 -5.47
CA CYS A 190 -18.62 13.62 -5.84
C CYS A 190 -18.72 12.09 -5.66
N PRO A 191 -18.22 11.27 -6.59
CA PRO A 191 -18.32 9.81 -6.50
C PRO A 191 -17.29 9.17 -5.56
N GLU A 192 -16.15 9.81 -5.29
CA GLU A 192 -15.05 9.24 -4.51
C GLU A 192 -15.37 9.21 -3.02
N LEU A 193 -15.09 8.10 -2.35
CA LEU A 193 -15.29 7.99 -0.91
C LEU A 193 -14.39 8.94 -0.14
N TRP A 194 -13.09 8.89 -0.40
CA TRP A 194 -12.08 9.67 0.32
C TRP A 194 -11.75 10.96 -0.44
N LEU A 195 -12.24 12.06 0.10
CA LEU A 195 -12.04 13.42 -0.39
C LEU A 195 -11.52 14.30 0.74
N ARG A 196 -10.55 15.15 0.41
CA ARG A 196 -10.06 16.26 1.22
C ARG A 196 -10.99 17.46 1.10
N SER A 197 -10.80 18.45 1.94
CA SER A 197 -11.56 19.71 1.98
C SER A 197 -11.47 20.53 0.69
N ASP A 198 -10.45 20.30 -0.14
CA ASP A 198 -10.31 20.88 -1.49
C ASP A 198 -10.97 20.05 -2.59
N GLY A 199 -11.66 18.95 -2.25
CA GLY A 199 -12.32 18.05 -3.20
C GLY A 199 -11.39 17.07 -3.90
N THR A 200 -10.11 17.01 -3.52
CA THR A 200 -9.15 16.06 -4.09
C THR A 200 -9.09 14.75 -3.29
N VAL A 201 -8.77 13.65 -3.96
CA VAL A 201 -8.46 12.39 -3.29
C VAL A 201 -7.10 12.54 -2.58
N PRO A 202 -6.98 12.15 -1.29
CA PRO A 202 -5.71 12.27 -0.56
C PRO A 202 -4.61 11.44 -1.22
N THR A 203 -3.43 12.05 -1.35
CA THR A 203 -2.24 11.35 -1.87
C THR A 203 -1.50 10.59 -0.78
N ARG A 204 -0.64 9.66 -1.19
CA ARG A 204 0.26 8.95 -0.28
C ARG A 204 1.12 9.93 0.52
N ALA A 205 1.70 10.95 -0.12
CA ALA A 205 2.53 11.94 0.55
C ALA A 205 1.73 12.72 1.61
N TRP A 206 0.49 13.10 1.31
CA TRP A 206 -0.40 13.77 2.25
C TRP A 206 -0.68 12.89 3.48
N PHE A 207 -0.99 11.61 3.27
CA PHE A 207 -1.27 10.70 4.38
C PHE A 207 -0.01 10.41 5.22
N ILE A 208 1.14 10.22 4.57
CA ILE A 208 2.40 9.99 5.27
C ILE A 208 2.85 11.24 6.04
N SER A 209 2.64 12.45 5.52
CA SER A 209 3.01 13.67 6.25
C SER A 209 2.23 13.80 7.56
N ARG A 210 0.96 13.41 7.58
CA ARG A 210 0.12 13.32 8.78
C ARG A 210 0.65 12.28 9.79
N ILE A 211 1.04 11.09 9.33
CA ILE A 211 1.71 10.09 10.21
C ILE A 211 3.00 10.68 10.81
N ARG A 212 3.79 11.40 10.00
CA ARG A 212 5.10 11.94 10.40
C ARG A 212 5.01 13.02 11.48
N MET A 213 3.85 13.63 11.67
CA MET A 213 3.63 14.57 12.77
C MET A 213 3.70 13.88 14.14
N HIS A 214 3.40 12.59 14.21
CA HIS A 214 3.29 11.83 15.46
C HIS A 214 4.33 10.72 15.59
N PHE A 215 4.81 10.18 14.46
CA PHE A 215 5.65 8.99 14.45
C PHE A 215 6.94 9.13 13.64
N PRO A 216 8.03 8.53 14.14
CA PRO A 216 9.33 8.56 13.48
C PRO A 216 9.38 7.72 12.19
N PRO A 217 10.43 7.90 11.35
CA PRO A 217 10.60 7.28 10.03
C PRO A 217 10.32 5.78 9.88
N GLN A 218 10.46 5.01 10.95
CA GLN A 218 10.16 3.57 10.98
C GLN A 218 8.68 3.23 10.80
N TYR A 219 7.76 4.17 11.01
CA TYR A 219 6.34 4.00 10.71
C TYR A 219 6.01 4.46 9.28
N SER A 220 5.04 3.81 8.64
CA SER A 220 4.56 4.15 7.29
C SER A 220 3.17 3.53 7.03
N GLY A 221 2.62 3.69 5.83
CA GLY A 221 1.39 2.98 5.46
C GLY A 221 1.44 1.45 5.60
N HIS A 222 2.61 0.82 5.45
CA HIS A 222 2.75 -0.63 5.69
C HIS A 222 2.62 -1.00 7.17
N SER A 223 2.89 -0.07 8.07
CA SER A 223 2.79 -0.26 9.52
C SER A 223 1.35 -0.49 9.97
N LEU A 224 0.37 0.07 9.25
CA LEU A 224 -1.06 -0.11 9.53
C LEU A 224 -1.48 -1.55 9.29
N ARG A 225 -1.21 -2.07 8.09
CA ARG A 225 -1.51 -3.47 7.75
C ARG A 225 -0.78 -4.45 8.67
N ALA A 226 0.50 -4.20 8.95
CA ALA A 226 1.28 -5.05 9.86
C ALA A 226 0.70 -5.02 11.28
N GLY A 227 0.38 -3.83 11.80
CA GLY A 227 -0.23 -3.64 13.13
C GLY A 227 -1.58 -4.31 13.26
N GLY A 228 -2.48 -4.09 12.29
CA GLY A 228 -3.79 -4.73 12.28
C GLY A 228 -3.71 -6.25 12.23
N ALA A 229 -2.80 -6.79 11.41
CA ALA A 229 -2.60 -8.24 11.34
C ALA A 229 -2.10 -8.80 12.68
N THR A 230 -1.13 -8.13 13.32
CA THR A 230 -0.68 -8.52 14.67
C THR A 230 -1.80 -8.43 15.70
N ALA A 231 -2.64 -7.39 15.65
CA ALA A 231 -3.78 -7.26 16.57
C ALA A 231 -4.79 -8.40 16.40
N LEU A 232 -5.06 -8.85 15.17
CA LEU A 232 -5.93 -10.00 14.90
C LEU A 232 -5.33 -11.31 15.44
N VAL A 233 -4.03 -11.53 15.24
CA VAL A 233 -3.32 -12.69 15.81
C VAL A 233 -3.42 -12.69 17.34
N LEU A 234 -3.17 -11.54 17.98
CA LEU A 234 -3.28 -11.40 19.44
C LEU A 234 -4.71 -11.60 19.95
N ALA A 235 -5.72 -11.30 19.13
CA ALA A 235 -7.13 -11.57 19.42
C ALA A 235 -7.54 -13.03 19.16
N GLY A 236 -6.60 -13.89 18.73
CA GLY A 236 -6.84 -15.33 18.50
C GLY A 236 -7.50 -15.65 17.16
N VAL A 237 -7.48 -14.73 16.19
CA VAL A 237 -7.98 -15.00 14.84
C VAL A 237 -7.04 -15.97 14.13
N PRO A 238 -7.54 -17.07 13.54
CA PRO A 238 -6.72 -18.02 12.79
C PRO A 238 -5.96 -17.39 11.62
N ASP A 239 -4.70 -17.81 11.41
CA ASP A 239 -3.80 -17.27 10.38
C ASP A 239 -4.34 -17.40 8.95
N ASP A 240 -5.17 -18.42 8.67
CA ASP A 240 -5.80 -18.61 7.35
C ASP A 240 -6.81 -17.51 7.01
N ARG A 241 -7.30 -16.78 8.02
CA ARG A 241 -8.23 -15.66 7.90
C ARG A 241 -7.55 -14.29 7.91
N ILE A 242 -6.23 -14.23 8.12
CA ILE A 242 -5.43 -13.00 8.14
C ILE A 242 -4.55 -13.00 6.87
N ARG A 243 -5.09 -12.56 5.72
CA ARG A 243 -4.34 -12.49 4.46
C ARG A 243 -4.51 -11.17 3.72
#